data_AF-A0A699SXR7-F1
#
_entry.id   AF-A0A699SXR7-F1
#
_cell.length_a   1.000
_cell.length_b   1.000
_cell.length_c   1.000
_cell.angle_alpha   90.00
_cell.angle_beta   90.00
_cell.angle_gamma   90.00
#
_symmetry.space_group_name_H-M   'P 1'
#
loop_
_entity.id
_entity.type
_entity.pdbx_description
1 polymer ?
#
loop_
_entity_poly.entity_id
_entity_poly.type
_entity_poly.pdbx_seq_one_letter_code
_entity_poly.pdbx_strand_id
1 'polypeptide(L)'
;MLFPFSLEGATRIWLAKEPPRSFQQRFDESFYKAWERFNDLLRACPHHGFSELHQLDTFYNAINVNDQDSLNSAAGGNFLDKMLRECLKIIESKSKVRQSRAKAVVAKKNQSPVPTPSTTPAPVKAVESNCVTCG
;
A
#
# COMPACT_ATOMS: atom_id res chain seq x y z
N MET A 1 11.20 -35.73 -27.56
CA MET A 1 9.80 -36.18 -27.37
C MET A 1 8.93 -34.96 -27.24
N LEU A 2 7.98 -34.79 -28.17
CA LEU A 2 6.95 -33.75 -28.13
C LEU A 2 5.85 -34.17 -27.15
N PHE A 3 5.25 -33.20 -26.46
CA PHE A 3 4.22 -33.36 -25.43
C PHE A 3 3.02 -34.24 -25.87
N PRO A 4 2.44 -35.10 -25.00
CA PRO A 4 1.44 -36.10 -25.41
C PRO A 4 -0.02 -35.71 -25.12
N PHE A 5 -0.43 -34.44 -25.25
CA PHE A 5 -1.85 -34.08 -25.07
C PHE A 5 -2.37 -33.16 -26.18
N SER A 6 -3.37 -33.65 -26.90
CA SER A 6 -4.25 -32.83 -27.74
C SER A 6 -5.06 -31.92 -26.82
N LEU A 7 -4.89 -30.60 -26.94
CA LEU A 7 -5.62 -29.63 -26.13
C LEU A 7 -6.50 -28.77 -27.05
N GLU A 8 -7.71 -29.26 -27.26
CA GLU A 8 -8.85 -28.44 -27.65
C GLU A 8 -9.62 -28.08 -26.38
N GLY A 9 -9.99 -26.80 -26.25
CA GLY A 9 -10.69 -26.27 -25.07
C GLY A 9 -9.81 -25.46 -24.10
N ALA A 10 -10.25 -25.40 -22.83
CA ALA A 10 -9.80 -24.47 -21.78
C ALA A 10 -8.27 -24.37 -21.59
N THR A 11 -7.51 -25.35 -22.04
CA THR A 11 -6.04 -25.39 -21.98
C THR A 11 -5.35 -24.54 -23.03
N ARG A 12 -5.97 -24.24 -24.19
CA ARG A 12 -5.49 -23.14 -25.06
C ARG A 12 -5.75 -21.77 -24.44
N ILE A 13 -6.85 -21.59 -23.73
CA ILE A 13 -7.13 -20.37 -22.95
C ILE A 13 -6.11 -20.24 -21.80
N TRP A 14 -5.68 -21.37 -21.23
CA TRP A 14 -4.68 -21.43 -20.17
C TRP A 14 -3.25 -21.09 -20.66
N LEU A 15 -2.88 -21.49 -21.88
CA LEU A 15 -1.60 -21.10 -22.49
C LEU A 15 -1.63 -19.69 -23.11
N ALA A 16 -2.78 -19.25 -23.65
CA ALA A 16 -2.95 -17.92 -24.24
C ALA A 16 -3.20 -16.80 -23.20
N LYS A 17 -3.55 -17.15 -21.95
CA LYS A 17 -3.45 -16.25 -20.80
C LYS A 17 -2.13 -16.53 -20.08
N GLU A 18 -1.07 -15.94 -20.61
CA GLU A 18 0.26 -15.87 -19.99
C GLU A 18 0.15 -15.55 -18.48
N PRO A 19 0.27 -16.56 -17.59
CA PRO A 19 0.26 -16.30 -16.17
C PRO A 19 1.64 -15.74 -15.80
N PRO A 20 1.81 -15.23 -14.60
CA PRO A 20 2.35 -13.89 -14.24
C PRO A 20 2.56 -12.77 -15.28
N ARG A 21 2.96 -13.00 -16.54
CA ARG A 21 3.43 -11.92 -17.44
C ARG A 21 2.37 -10.93 -17.91
N SER A 22 1.09 -11.34 -17.90
CA SER A 22 -0.04 -10.45 -18.20
C SER A 22 -0.65 -9.80 -16.96
N PHE A 23 -0.09 -10.05 -15.78
CA PHE A 23 -0.56 -9.41 -14.55
C PHE A 23 -0.29 -7.90 -14.65
N GLN A 24 -1.29 -7.11 -14.29
CA GLN A 24 -1.16 -5.67 -14.14
C GLN A 24 -2.06 -5.23 -12.99
N GLN A 25 -1.57 -4.31 -12.16
CA GLN A 25 -2.40 -3.66 -11.15
C GLN A 25 -3.42 -2.75 -11.83
N ARG A 26 -4.68 -2.82 -11.38
CA ARG A 26 -5.75 -1.97 -11.91
C ARG A 26 -5.64 -0.56 -11.33
N PHE A 27 -6.16 0.45 -12.04
CA PHE A 27 -6.03 1.86 -11.62
C PHE A 27 -6.68 2.16 -10.25
N ASP A 28 -7.78 1.49 -9.94
CA ASP A 28 -8.58 1.63 -8.71
C ASP A 28 -8.20 0.61 -7.63
N GLU A 29 -7.23 -0.24 -7.92
CA GLU A 29 -6.88 -1.36 -7.06
C GLU A 29 -5.78 -0.99 -6.07
N SER A 30 -6.02 -1.33 -4.81
CA SER A 30 -4.99 -1.17 -3.77
C SER A 30 -3.85 -2.15 -3.96
N PHE A 31 -2.64 -1.73 -3.57
CA PHE A 31 -1.46 -2.59 -3.55
C PHE A 31 -1.70 -3.97 -2.89
N TYR A 32 -2.39 -3.99 -1.74
CA TYR A 32 -2.73 -5.22 -1.04
C TYR A 32 -3.59 -6.17 -1.89
N LYS A 33 -4.63 -5.66 -2.55
CA LYS A 33 -5.49 -6.47 -3.43
C LYS A 33 -4.73 -6.98 -4.65
N ALA A 34 -3.86 -6.15 -5.23
CA ALA A 34 -3.00 -6.57 -6.32
C ALA A 34 -2.06 -7.71 -5.90
N TRP A 35 -1.39 -7.57 -4.75
CA TRP A 35 -0.54 -8.61 -4.18
C TRP A 35 -1.30 -9.91 -3.90
N GLU A 36 -2.50 -9.84 -3.34
CA GLU A 36 -3.37 -11.00 -3.08
C GLU A 36 -3.73 -11.74 -4.39
N ARG A 37 -4.19 -11.01 -5.43
CA ARG A 37 -4.48 -11.60 -6.74
C ARG A 37 -3.26 -12.26 -7.39
N PHE A 38 -2.09 -11.65 -7.24
CA PHE A 38 -0.85 -12.22 -7.77
C PHE A 38 -0.52 -13.56 -7.10
N ASN A 39 -0.65 -13.63 -5.77
CA ASN A 39 -0.46 -14.89 -5.02
C ASN A 39 -1.50 -15.95 -5.38
N ASP A 40 -2.76 -15.57 -5.57
CA ASP A 40 -3.80 -16.49 -6.04
C ASP A 40 -3.48 -17.07 -7.41
N LEU A 41 -2.92 -16.26 -8.30
CA LEU A 41 -2.50 -16.69 -9.63
C LEU A 41 -1.33 -17.69 -9.57
N LEU A 42 -0.35 -17.47 -8.69
CA LEU A 42 0.73 -18.43 -8.44
C LEU A 42 0.17 -19.75 -7.88
N ARG A 43 -0.76 -19.69 -6.93
CA ARG A 43 -1.40 -20.86 -6.31
C ARG A 43 -2.26 -21.67 -7.30
N ALA A 44 -2.89 -21.01 -8.26
CA ALA A 44 -3.65 -21.65 -9.33
C ALA A 44 -2.75 -22.42 -10.33
N CYS A 45 -1.44 -22.11 -10.36
CA CYS A 45 -0.49 -22.68 -11.29
C CYS A 45 0.72 -23.30 -10.57
N PRO A 46 0.58 -24.29 -9.68
CA PRO A 46 1.67 -24.74 -8.79
C PRO A 46 2.92 -25.28 -9.52
N HIS A 47 2.79 -25.64 -10.80
CA HIS A 47 3.89 -26.09 -11.66
C HIS A 47 4.50 -24.95 -12.52
N HIS A 48 4.32 -23.69 -12.12
CA HIS A 48 4.78 -22.51 -12.88
C HIS A 48 6.32 -22.42 -13.01
N GLY A 49 7.10 -23.09 -12.16
CA GLY A 49 8.57 -23.20 -12.30
C GLY A 49 9.37 -21.90 -12.11
N PHE A 50 8.72 -20.82 -11.65
CA PHE A 50 9.33 -19.51 -11.44
C PHE A 50 10.01 -19.40 -10.07
N SER A 51 11.24 -18.89 -10.04
CA SER A 51 11.92 -18.54 -8.79
C SER A 51 11.23 -17.37 -8.08
N GLU A 52 11.40 -17.28 -6.77
CA GLU A 52 10.83 -16.18 -5.97
C GLU A 52 11.31 -14.81 -6.44
N LEU A 53 12.58 -14.70 -6.88
CA LEU A 53 13.12 -13.48 -7.48
C LEU A 53 12.39 -13.10 -8.76
N HIS A 54 12.12 -14.06 -9.65
CA HIS A 54 11.39 -13.81 -10.88
C HIS A 54 9.93 -13.41 -10.61
N GLN A 55 9.31 -14.00 -9.58
CA GLN A 55 7.97 -13.61 -9.14
C GLN A 55 7.93 -12.16 -8.66
N LEU A 56 8.92 -11.72 -7.87
CA LEU A 56 9.02 -10.34 -7.39
C LEU A 56 9.28 -9.34 -8.51
N ASP A 57 10.19 -9.66 -9.42
CA ASP A 57 10.46 -8.83 -10.61
C ASP A 57 9.19 -8.66 -11.45
N THR A 58 8.50 -9.77 -11.72
CA THR A 58 7.24 -9.73 -12.48
C THR A 58 6.18 -8.88 -11.77
N PHE A 59 6.02 -9.04 -10.45
CA PHE A 59 5.07 -8.26 -9.68
C PHE A 59 5.44 -6.76 -9.67
N TYR A 60 6.71 -6.43 -9.43
CA TYR A 60 7.19 -5.05 -9.39
C TYR A 60 6.96 -4.33 -10.72
N ASN A 61 7.27 -4.99 -11.84
CA ASN A 61 7.08 -4.40 -13.18
C ASN A 61 5.60 -4.24 -13.56
N ALA A 62 4.70 -4.96 -12.89
CA ALA A 62 3.27 -4.95 -13.17
C ALA A 62 2.42 -4.03 -12.28
N ILE A 63 2.97 -3.53 -11.18
CA ILE A 63 2.28 -2.57 -10.29
C ILE A 63 2.42 -1.13 -10.80
N ASN A 64 1.56 -0.24 -10.33
CA ASN A 64 1.61 1.16 -10.76
C ASN A 64 2.87 1.87 -10.23
N VAL A 65 3.29 2.94 -10.92
CA VAL A 65 4.51 3.71 -10.60
C VAL A 65 4.50 4.25 -9.17
N ASN A 66 3.35 4.70 -8.65
CA ASN A 66 3.26 5.22 -7.28
C ASN A 66 3.56 4.13 -6.23
N ASP A 67 3.12 2.91 -6.48
CA ASP A 67 3.38 1.77 -5.61
C ASP A 67 4.83 1.27 -5.78
N GLN A 68 5.42 1.34 -6.98
CA GLN A 68 6.86 1.12 -7.20
C GLN A 68 7.73 2.11 -6.41
N ASP A 69 7.46 3.41 -6.55
CA ASP A 69 8.19 4.47 -5.84
C ASP A 69 8.09 4.30 -4.32
N SER A 70 6.92 3.90 -3.84
CA SER A 70 6.71 3.60 -2.43
C SER A 70 7.49 2.38 -1.96
N LEU A 71 7.67 1.35 -2.79
CA LEU A 71 8.54 0.21 -2.46
C LEU A 71 10.01 0.63 -2.45
N ASN A 72 10.46 1.40 -3.43
CA ASN A 72 11.84 1.91 -3.51
C ASN A 72 12.17 2.81 -2.31
N SER A 73 11.24 3.68 -1.93
CA SER A 73 11.36 4.54 -0.75
C SER A 73 11.51 3.72 0.53
N ALA A 74 10.70 2.66 0.70
CA ALA A 74 10.80 1.77 1.86
C ALA A 74 12.08 0.92 1.86
N ALA A 75 12.62 0.62 0.68
CA ALA A 75 13.89 -0.07 0.51
C ALA A 75 15.11 0.87 0.74
N GLY A 76 14.92 2.19 0.68
CA GLY A 76 16.02 3.15 0.67
C GLY A 76 16.90 3.03 -0.59
N GLY A 77 16.29 2.73 -1.73
CA GLY A 77 16.97 2.48 -3.01
C GLY A 77 16.10 1.62 -3.93
N ASN A 78 16.67 1.05 -4.99
CA ASN A 78 15.91 0.12 -5.83
C ASN A 78 15.43 -1.09 -5.01
N PHE A 79 14.14 -1.38 -5.07
CA PHE A 79 13.53 -2.49 -4.36
C PHE A 79 14.09 -3.84 -4.82
N LEU A 80 14.34 -3.99 -6.13
CA LEU A 80 14.83 -5.25 -6.71
C LEU A 80 16.30 -5.55 -6.41
N ASP A 81 17.06 -4.57 -5.87
CA ASP A 81 18.45 -4.78 -5.45
C ASP A 81 18.56 -5.37 -4.04
N LYS A 82 17.43 -5.49 -3.31
CA LYS A 82 17.42 -6.00 -1.93
C LYS A 82 17.44 -7.52 -1.91
N MET A 83 17.90 -8.06 -0.77
CA MET A 83 17.75 -9.49 -0.50
C MET A 83 16.27 -9.87 -0.46
N LEU A 84 15.95 -11.06 -0.99
CA LEU A 84 14.58 -11.60 -1.04
C LEU A 84 13.80 -11.44 0.27
N ARG A 85 14.44 -11.71 1.42
CA ARG A 85 13.82 -11.57 2.74
C ARG A 85 13.37 -10.13 3.04
N GLU A 86 14.17 -9.15 2.64
CA GLU A 86 13.84 -7.73 2.81
C GLU A 86 12.70 -7.32 1.88
N CYS A 87 12.71 -7.80 0.62
CA CYS A 87 11.63 -7.55 -0.34
C CYS A 87 10.27 -8.01 0.21
N LEU A 88 10.20 -9.25 0.70
CA LEU A 88 8.98 -9.81 1.27
C LEU A 88 8.51 -9.01 2.50
N LYS A 89 9.43 -8.62 3.39
CA LYS A 89 9.12 -7.81 4.57
C LYS A 89 8.56 -6.43 4.21
N ILE A 90 9.11 -5.78 3.19
CA ILE A 90 8.63 -4.47 2.71
C ILE A 90 7.23 -4.59 2.10
N ILE A 91 6.98 -5.60 1.27
CA ILE A 91 5.65 -5.87 0.68
C ILE A 91 4.61 -6.11 1.77
N GLU A 92 4.95 -6.93 2.77
CA GLU A 92 4.07 -7.23 3.89
C GLU A 92 3.77 -5.97 4.71
N SER A 93 4.79 -5.16 5.01
CA SER A 93 4.64 -3.89 5.73
C SER A 93 3.71 -2.93 4.98
N LYS A 94 3.94 -2.72 3.68
CA LYS A 94 3.12 -1.84 2.83
C LYS A 94 1.67 -2.33 2.75
N SER A 95 1.46 -3.64 2.71
CA SER A 95 0.15 -4.28 2.74
C SER A 95 -0.61 -4.01 4.05
N LYS A 96 0.10 -3.97 5.20
CA LYS A 96 -0.46 -3.73 6.53
C LYS A 96 -0.71 -2.25 6.85
N VAL A 97 0.13 -1.33 6.38
CA VAL A 97 0.04 0.12 6.67
C VAL A 97 -1.31 0.73 6.25
N ARG A 98 -1.93 0.22 5.18
CA ARG A 98 -3.25 0.71 4.76
C ARG A 98 -4.38 0.23 5.67
N GLN A 99 -4.23 -0.93 6.31
CA GLN A 99 -5.23 -1.48 7.24
C GLN A 99 -5.25 -0.70 8.57
N SER A 100 -4.10 -0.24 9.07
CA SER A 100 -4.00 0.56 10.29
C SER A 100 -4.43 2.02 10.08
N ARG A 101 -4.10 2.64 8.94
CA ARG A 101 -4.53 4.02 8.61
C ARG A 101 -6.05 4.13 8.43
N ALA A 102 -6.69 3.13 7.84
CA ALA A 102 -8.16 3.07 7.76
C ALA A 102 -8.81 3.00 9.16
N LYS A 103 -8.26 2.20 10.08
CA LYS A 103 -8.74 2.12 11.48
C LYS A 103 -8.52 3.41 12.26
N ALA A 104 -7.38 4.07 12.10
CA ALA A 104 -7.07 5.33 12.78
C ALA A 104 -7.95 6.50 12.31
N VAL A 105 -8.33 6.54 11.03
CA VAL A 105 -9.25 7.57 10.50
C VAL A 105 -10.68 7.37 11.04
N VAL A 106 -11.13 6.13 11.21
CA VAL A 106 -12.44 5.84 11.82
C VAL A 106 -12.48 6.24 13.30
N ALA A 107 -11.40 6.04 14.06
CA ALA A 107 -11.31 6.46 15.46
C ALA A 107 -11.39 8.00 15.65
N LYS A 108 -11.01 8.79 14.63
CA LYS A 108 -11.03 10.26 14.70
C LYS A 108 -12.39 10.90 14.35
N LYS A 109 -13.40 10.13 13.94
CA LYS A 109 -14.74 10.65 13.58
C LYS A 109 -15.73 10.69 14.76
N ASN A 110 -15.35 10.22 15.95
CA ASN A 110 -16.23 10.15 17.12
C ASN A 110 -16.18 11.37 18.06
N GLN A 111 -15.62 12.51 17.63
CA GLN A 111 -15.83 13.79 18.31
C GLN A 111 -16.81 14.64 17.49
N SER A 112 -18.07 14.62 17.92
CA SER A 112 -19.12 15.54 17.48
C SER A 112 -18.78 16.99 17.87
N PRO A 113 -19.10 18.01 17.04
CA PRO A 113 -18.91 19.41 17.40
C PRO A 113 -20.08 19.96 18.27
N VAL A 114 -19.69 20.60 19.39
CA VAL A 114 -20.21 21.75 20.18
C VAL A 114 -21.69 22.20 20.03
N PRO A 115 -22.32 22.76 21.09
CA PRO A 115 -22.55 24.22 21.06
C PRO A 115 -22.23 24.95 22.38
N THR A 116 -21.81 26.21 22.24
CA THR A 116 -21.60 27.22 23.29
C THR A 116 -22.93 27.64 23.94
N PRO A 117 -22.88 28.23 25.16
CA PRO A 117 -23.35 29.61 25.23
C PRO A 117 -22.41 30.53 26.02
N SER A 118 -22.35 31.77 25.52
CA SER A 118 -21.81 33.00 26.09
C SER A 118 -22.34 33.33 27.49
N THR A 119 -21.49 33.89 28.37
CA THR A 119 -21.75 35.07 29.24
C THR A 119 -20.49 35.44 30.06
N THR A 120 -19.98 36.65 29.85
CA THR A 120 -19.03 37.42 30.70
C THR A 120 -19.78 37.90 31.97
N PRO A 121 -19.17 38.08 33.18
CA PRO A 121 -18.26 39.22 33.44
C PRO A 121 -17.06 38.94 34.38
N ALA A 122 -16.11 39.88 34.37
CA ALA A 122 -14.86 39.92 35.16
C ALA A 122 -15.09 40.05 36.70
N PRO A 123 -14.03 40.01 37.53
CA PRO A 123 -13.30 41.26 37.77
C PRO A 123 -11.77 41.15 37.80
N VAL A 124 -11.21 42.30 37.46
CA VAL A 124 -9.82 42.74 37.44
C VAL A 124 -9.06 42.47 38.76
N LYS A 125 -7.80 42.03 38.65
CA LYS A 125 -6.77 42.39 39.63
C LYS A 125 -5.69 43.21 38.93
N ALA A 126 -5.58 44.44 39.42
CA ALA A 126 -4.56 45.40 39.07
C ALA A 126 -3.17 44.85 39.43
N VAL A 127 -2.21 45.08 38.54
CA VAL A 127 -0.82 45.25 38.91
C VAL A 127 -0.35 46.55 38.28
N GLU A 128 0.02 47.50 39.13
CA GLU A 128 0.62 48.76 38.71
C GLU A 128 1.94 48.47 38.01
N SER A 129 2.13 49.08 36.85
CA SER A 129 3.46 49.29 36.28
C SER A 129 3.61 50.78 36.04
N ASN A 130 4.46 51.36 36.87
CA ASN A 130 5.00 52.70 36.76
C ASN A 130 5.89 52.80 35.50
N CYS A 131 5.56 53.69 34.58
CA CYS A 131 6.53 54.19 33.61
C CYS A 131 6.51 55.72 33.57
N VAL A 132 7.71 56.26 33.62
CA VAL A 132 8.09 57.65 33.86
C VAL A 132 8.29 58.36 32.52
N THR A 133 7.82 59.62 32.46
CA THR A 133 8.20 60.79 31.61
C THR A 133 8.14 60.70 30.08
N CYS A 134 7.49 61.71 29.47
CA CYS A 134 8.11 62.59 28.47
C CYS A 134 7.26 63.86 28.24
N GLY A 135 7.91 65.04 28.21
CA GLY A 135 7.35 66.30 27.69
C GLY A 135 7.11 67.38 28.72
#